data_AF-A0A9W8YF94-F1
#
_entry.id   AF-A0A9W8YF94-F1
#
_cell.length_a   1.000
_cell.length_b   1.000
_cell.length_c   1.000
_cell.angle_alpha   90.00
_cell.angle_beta   90.00
_cell.angle_gamma   90.00
#
_symmetry.space_group_name_H-M   'P 1'
#
loop_
_entity.id
_entity.type
_entity.pdbx_description
1 polymer ?
#
loop_
_entity_poly.entity_id
_entity_poly.type
_entity_poly.pdbx_seq_one_letter_code
_entity_poly.pdbx_strand_id
1 'polypeptide(L)'
;MLVRCSNGLQVSAYHGNFYHHTFGADLEFGVIDADKAIGVMFSYDGKLDPKLDAHFQSALLYTTATGERRVRCTNIVASVSQNTGECMKFVDQDAVVNIIAKEAAARMAEKNLKEIRGALTEKTVDILAGYRKNFTGNSPPGQLVLPENLKEFGMYILGLTKSRAFKGGKEPTDRRVHDMRMIKSMGPLELSLYLYPRIIAVHNLDERDGFANEKGHLVMPAGVRASFSKVEEGGVYIVDNGQVCLLWLHAHVSPNLLEDLFGAGNNSLKALDPFQSTLPVLETHLNAQVRNILQYLEGTRASKALTIQLARQGLDGAEYEFARLLYEDRNNEAQSYVDWLVHVHRHIQLEVR
;
A
#
# COMPACT_ATOMS: atom_id res chain seq x y z
N MET A 1 -6.63 -18.67 -17.18
CA MET A 1 -5.19 -18.54 -16.82
C MET A 1 -4.82 -19.76 -16.03
N LEU A 2 -3.67 -20.32 -16.34
CA LEU A 2 -3.14 -21.48 -15.64
C LEU A 2 -1.73 -21.17 -15.16
N VAL A 3 -1.40 -21.56 -13.94
CA VAL A 3 -0.06 -21.44 -13.37
C VAL A 3 0.51 -22.82 -13.14
N ARG A 4 1.73 -23.03 -13.63
CA ARG A 4 2.52 -24.24 -13.48
C ARG A 4 3.79 -23.92 -12.70
N CYS A 5 4.29 -24.90 -11.97
CA CYS A 5 5.58 -24.83 -11.30
C CYS A 5 6.36 -26.13 -11.56
N SER A 6 7.68 -26.07 -11.36
CA SER A 6 8.57 -27.24 -11.46
C SER A 6 8.26 -28.30 -10.41
N ASN A 7 8.66 -29.54 -10.67
CA ASN A 7 8.51 -30.67 -9.75
C ASN A 7 9.03 -30.35 -8.34
N GLY A 8 8.32 -30.81 -7.31
CA GLY A 8 8.61 -30.50 -5.91
C GLY A 8 7.85 -29.28 -5.38
N LEU A 9 7.13 -28.57 -6.26
CA LEU A 9 6.17 -27.53 -5.92
C LEU A 9 4.79 -27.85 -6.51
N GLN A 10 3.77 -27.39 -5.80
CA GLN A 10 2.40 -27.34 -6.29
C GLN A 10 1.77 -25.97 -5.97
N VAL A 11 0.75 -25.60 -6.74
CA VAL A 11 -0.06 -24.41 -6.41
C VAL A 11 -0.97 -24.73 -5.24
N SER A 12 -0.85 -23.97 -4.15
CA SER A 12 -1.61 -24.18 -2.92
C SER A 12 -2.82 -23.28 -2.80
N ALA A 13 -2.77 -22.07 -3.36
CA ALA A 13 -3.90 -21.15 -3.37
C ALA A 13 -3.81 -20.11 -4.50
N TYR A 14 -4.96 -19.58 -4.90
CA TYR A 14 -5.08 -18.42 -5.78
C TYR A 14 -5.84 -17.31 -5.05
N HIS A 15 -5.39 -16.06 -5.19
CA HIS A 15 -6.01 -14.91 -4.55
C HIS A 15 -6.18 -13.76 -5.55
N GLY A 16 -7.40 -13.24 -5.67
CA GLY A 16 -7.71 -12.16 -6.59
C GLY A 16 -9.20 -12.10 -6.93
N ASN A 17 -9.54 -11.30 -7.94
CA ASN A 17 -10.87 -11.26 -8.51
C ASN A 17 -10.90 -12.08 -9.81
N PHE A 18 -11.31 -13.34 -9.66
CA PHE A 18 -11.47 -14.31 -10.74
C PHE A 18 -12.62 -15.26 -10.40
N TYR A 19 -12.98 -16.09 -11.37
CA TYR A 19 -13.86 -17.23 -11.18
C TYR A 19 -13.09 -18.53 -11.45
N HIS A 20 -13.45 -19.61 -10.74
CA HIS A 20 -13.00 -20.96 -11.04
C HIS A 20 -14.08 -21.96 -10.60
N HIS A 21 -14.27 -23.03 -11.36
CA HIS A 21 -15.30 -24.02 -11.03
C HIS A 21 -14.91 -24.91 -9.86
N THR A 22 -13.65 -25.33 -9.82
CA THR A 22 -13.06 -26.16 -8.78
C THR A 22 -11.62 -25.71 -8.54
N PHE A 23 -11.10 -25.98 -7.34
CA PHE A 23 -9.69 -25.75 -7.08
C PHE A 23 -8.82 -26.64 -8.00
N GLY A 24 -7.83 -26.04 -8.66
CA GLY A 24 -7.02 -26.69 -9.69
C GLY A 24 -7.53 -26.52 -11.13
N ALA A 25 -8.74 -26.00 -11.34
CA ALA A 25 -9.20 -25.57 -12.65
C ALA A 25 -8.54 -24.25 -13.09
N ASP A 26 -8.63 -23.95 -14.39
CA ASP A 26 -8.18 -22.68 -14.96
C ASP A 26 -8.91 -21.50 -14.30
N LEU A 27 -8.17 -20.42 -14.05
CA LEU A 27 -8.77 -19.16 -13.58
C LEU A 27 -9.45 -18.44 -14.74
N GLU A 28 -10.70 -18.07 -14.57
CA GLU A 28 -11.51 -17.38 -15.56
C GLU A 28 -11.72 -15.91 -15.20
N PHE A 29 -11.69 -15.06 -16.23
CA PHE A 29 -11.87 -13.62 -16.12
C PHE A 29 -12.87 -13.19 -17.17
N GLY A 30 -13.83 -12.33 -16.80
CA GLY A 30 -14.62 -11.61 -17.78
C GLY A 30 -13.76 -10.62 -18.57
N VAL A 31 -12.92 -9.85 -17.85
CA VAL A 31 -11.94 -8.91 -18.40
C VAL A 31 -10.70 -8.89 -17.51
N ILE A 32 -9.53 -8.76 -18.12
CA ILE A 32 -8.25 -8.56 -17.44
C ILE A 32 -7.53 -7.35 -18.06
N ASP A 33 -6.97 -6.48 -17.23
CA ASP A 33 -6.22 -5.29 -17.64
C ASP A 33 -4.90 -5.19 -16.88
N ALA A 34 -4.12 -4.15 -17.19
CA ALA A 34 -2.77 -3.97 -16.67
C ALA A 34 -2.71 -3.69 -15.16
N ASP A 35 -3.81 -3.26 -14.55
CA ASP A 35 -3.83 -2.85 -13.14
C ASP A 35 -4.21 -4.00 -12.20
N LYS A 36 -4.80 -5.08 -12.73
CA LYS A 36 -5.21 -6.25 -11.93
C LYS A 36 -4.03 -7.17 -11.69
N ALA A 37 -3.83 -7.55 -10.43
CA ALA A 37 -2.83 -8.53 -10.03
C ALA A 37 -3.47 -9.75 -9.36
N ILE A 38 -3.02 -10.95 -9.76
CA ILE A 38 -3.43 -12.23 -9.16
C ILE A 38 -2.30 -12.76 -8.29
N GLY A 39 -2.61 -13.08 -7.05
CA GLY A 39 -1.71 -13.74 -6.12
C GLY A 39 -1.78 -15.25 -6.27
N VAL A 40 -0.63 -15.91 -6.25
CA VAL A 40 -0.53 -17.37 -6.31
C VAL A 40 0.38 -17.82 -5.19
N MET A 41 -0.10 -18.73 -4.36
CA MET A 41 0.71 -19.37 -3.33
C MET A 41 1.15 -20.75 -3.80
N PHE A 42 2.35 -21.13 -3.39
CA PHE A 42 2.94 -22.43 -3.67
C PHE A 42 3.18 -23.16 -2.36
N SER A 43 3.14 -24.50 -2.40
CA SER A 43 3.59 -25.36 -1.32
C SER A 43 4.52 -26.42 -1.88
N TYR A 44 5.33 -27.02 -0.99
CA TYR A 44 6.14 -28.17 -1.34
C TYR A 44 5.25 -29.41 -1.46
N ASP A 45 5.33 -30.12 -2.58
CA ASP A 45 4.77 -31.48 -2.75
C ASP A 45 5.88 -32.56 -2.80
N GLY A 46 7.14 -32.11 -2.77
CA GLY A 46 8.34 -32.93 -2.74
C GLY A 46 9.55 -32.14 -2.26
N LYS A 47 10.76 -32.65 -2.54
CA LYS A 47 12.02 -31.94 -2.26
C LYS A 47 12.53 -31.26 -3.53
N LEU A 48 13.02 -30.03 -3.39
CA LEU A 48 13.72 -29.35 -4.48
C LEU A 48 15.20 -29.77 -4.48
N ASP A 49 15.75 -30.00 -5.67
CA ASP A 49 17.17 -30.24 -5.86
C ASP A 49 17.90 -28.89 -5.90
N PRO A 50 18.81 -28.58 -4.94
CA PRO A 50 19.56 -27.33 -4.93
C PRO A 50 20.49 -27.15 -6.14
N LYS A 51 20.72 -28.20 -6.95
CA LYS A 51 21.48 -28.11 -8.20
C LYS A 51 20.64 -27.63 -9.38
N LEU A 52 19.32 -27.60 -9.23
CA LEU A 52 18.37 -27.18 -10.25
C LEU A 52 17.68 -25.88 -9.82
N ASP A 53 17.22 -25.12 -10.81
CA ASP A 53 16.37 -23.98 -10.56
C ASP A 53 14.90 -24.42 -10.39
N ALA A 54 14.16 -23.66 -9.58
CA ALA A 54 12.71 -23.73 -9.55
C ALA A 54 12.14 -22.85 -10.68
N HIS A 55 11.18 -23.38 -11.42
CA HIS A 55 10.56 -22.68 -12.53
C HIS A 55 9.08 -22.44 -12.25
N PHE A 56 8.61 -21.25 -12.61
CA PHE A 56 7.21 -20.86 -12.51
C PHE A 56 6.78 -20.34 -13.87
N GLN A 57 5.63 -20.80 -14.36
CA GLN A 57 5.06 -20.34 -15.61
C GLN A 57 3.59 -19.97 -15.41
N SER A 58 3.23 -18.76 -15.77
CA SER A 58 1.83 -18.40 -15.96
C SER A 58 1.50 -18.33 -17.45
N ALA A 59 0.35 -18.87 -17.82
CA ALA A 59 -0.19 -18.82 -19.16
C ALA A 59 -1.60 -18.20 -19.12
N LEU A 60 -1.76 -17.07 -19.81
CA LEU A 60 -3.03 -16.37 -19.98
C LEU A 60 -3.46 -16.48 -21.44
N LEU A 61 -4.47 -17.31 -21.69
CA LEU A 61 -5.19 -17.35 -22.96
C LEU A 61 -6.30 -16.28 -22.92
N TYR A 62 -6.30 -15.35 -23.87
CA TYR A 62 -7.25 -14.23 -23.91
C TYR A 62 -7.57 -13.83 -25.35
N THR A 63 -8.63 -13.03 -25.51
CA THR A 63 -8.98 -12.39 -26.77
C THR A 63 -8.68 -10.90 -26.65
N THR A 64 -7.95 -10.33 -27.62
CA THR A 64 -7.64 -8.90 -27.63
C THR A 64 -8.88 -8.07 -27.94
N ALA A 65 -8.83 -6.77 -27.66
CA ALA A 65 -9.88 -5.83 -28.06
C ALA A 65 -10.10 -5.77 -29.59
N THR A 66 -9.08 -6.17 -30.38
CA THR A 66 -9.15 -6.28 -31.84
C THR A 66 -9.68 -7.63 -32.33
N GLY A 67 -10.06 -8.55 -31.43
CA GLY A 67 -10.66 -9.85 -31.79
C GLY A 67 -9.68 -11.00 -32.00
N GLU A 68 -8.39 -10.83 -31.69
CA GLU A 68 -7.39 -11.89 -31.87
C GLU A 68 -7.28 -12.78 -30.64
N ARG A 69 -7.25 -14.10 -30.85
CA ARG A 69 -6.97 -15.06 -29.78
C ARG A 69 -5.47 -15.18 -29.56
N ARG A 70 -5.00 -14.80 -28.37
CA ARG A 70 -3.56 -14.80 -28.01
C ARG A 70 -3.31 -15.56 -26.72
N VAL A 71 -2.09 -16.08 -26.59
CA VAL A 71 -1.57 -16.61 -25.33
C VAL A 71 -0.40 -15.73 -24.89
N ARG A 72 -0.47 -15.22 -23.66
CA ARG A 72 0.67 -14.57 -22.99
C ARG A 72 1.24 -15.55 -21.97
N CYS A 73 2.53 -15.85 -22.11
CA CYS A 73 3.27 -16.69 -21.17
C CYS A 73 4.31 -15.84 -20.42
N THR A 74 4.34 -15.95 -19.10
CA THR A 74 5.39 -15.36 -18.26
C THR A 74 6.11 -16.48 -17.54
N ASN A 75 7.43 -16.54 -17.69
CA ASN A 75 8.29 -17.52 -17.04
C ASN A 75 9.18 -16.81 -16.02
N ILE A 76 9.23 -17.33 -14.80
CA ILE A 76 10.10 -16.87 -13.72
C ILE A 76 10.95 -18.06 -13.28
N VAL A 77 12.23 -17.80 -13.04
CA VAL A 77 13.20 -18.78 -12.55
C VAL A 77 13.70 -18.30 -11.21
N ALA A 78 13.74 -19.19 -10.23
CA ALA A 78 14.26 -18.92 -8.89
C ALA A 78 15.28 -19.99 -8.50
N SER A 79 16.40 -19.56 -7.96
CA SER A 79 17.43 -20.48 -7.47
C SER A 79 16.96 -21.18 -6.18
N VAL A 80 17.33 -22.45 -6.05
CA VAL A 80 17.01 -23.27 -4.87
C VAL A 80 18.22 -23.27 -3.93
N SER A 81 18.02 -22.85 -2.68
CA SER A 81 19.08 -22.86 -1.66
C SER A 81 18.65 -23.62 -0.41
N GLN A 82 19.60 -24.35 0.17
CA GLN A 82 19.45 -24.95 1.51
C GLN A 82 19.77 -23.97 2.63
N ASN A 83 20.43 -22.85 2.31
CA ASN A 83 20.77 -21.81 3.27
C ASN A 83 19.58 -20.85 3.43
N THR A 84 18.75 -21.10 4.44
CA THR A 84 17.57 -20.28 4.73
C THR A 84 17.93 -18.82 5.04
N GLY A 85 19.13 -18.56 5.58
CA GLY A 85 19.61 -17.19 5.86
C GLY A 85 19.90 -16.40 4.58
N GLU A 86 20.34 -17.07 3.51
CA GLU A 86 20.47 -16.44 2.20
C GLU A 86 19.10 -16.18 1.57
N CYS A 87 18.15 -17.13 1.69
CA CYS A 87 16.79 -16.95 1.19
C CYS A 87 16.11 -15.70 1.78
N MET A 88 16.35 -15.38 3.05
CA MET A 88 15.80 -14.18 3.70
C MET A 88 16.24 -12.87 3.02
N LYS A 89 17.39 -12.85 2.34
CA LYS A 89 17.88 -11.67 1.60
C LYS A 89 17.09 -11.39 0.31
N PHE A 90 16.29 -12.35 -0.15
CA PHE A 90 15.48 -12.24 -1.37
C PHE A 90 13.98 -12.11 -1.08
N VAL A 91 13.59 -11.99 0.18
CA VAL A 91 12.19 -11.74 0.54
C VAL A 91 11.77 -10.36 0.03
N ASP A 92 10.68 -10.33 -0.73
CA ASP A 92 10.02 -9.11 -1.17
C ASP A 92 8.87 -8.78 -0.20
N GLN A 93 9.03 -7.71 0.57
CA GLN A 93 8.04 -7.26 1.54
C GLN A 93 6.68 -6.95 0.92
N ASP A 94 6.68 -6.26 -0.23
CA ASP A 94 5.45 -5.82 -0.88
C ASP A 94 4.66 -7.03 -1.39
N ALA A 95 5.36 -8.04 -1.93
CA ALA A 95 4.74 -9.30 -2.34
C ALA A 95 4.13 -10.06 -1.14
N VAL A 96 4.86 -10.14 -0.02
CA VAL A 96 4.37 -10.78 1.23
C VAL A 96 3.12 -10.08 1.76
N VAL A 97 3.16 -8.76 1.88
CA VAL A 97 2.01 -7.95 2.33
C VAL A 97 0.83 -8.10 1.37
N ASN A 98 1.07 -8.11 0.05
CA ASN A 98 0.02 -8.28 -0.95
C ASN A 98 -0.72 -9.61 -0.82
N ILE A 99 0.00 -10.72 -0.67
CA ILE A 99 -0.62 -12.03 -0.49
C ILE A 99 -1.43 -12.08 0.81
N ILE A 100 -0.85 -11.60 1.93
CA ILE A 100 -1.55 -11.57 3.23
C ILE A 100 -2.83 -10.74 3.14
N ALA A 101 -2.79 -9.56 2.50
CA ALA A 101 -3.95 -8.71 2.33
C ALA A 101 -5.05 -9.36 1.50
N LYS A 102 -4.69 -10.03 0.39
CA LYS A 102 -5.66 -10.71 -0.48
C LYS A 102 -6.26 -11.95 0.19
N GLU A 103 -5.48 -12.70 0.95
CA GLU A 103 -5.96 -13.84 1.75
C GLU A 103 -6.95 -13.35 2.82
N ALA A 104 -6.59 -12.31 3.58
CA ALA A 104 -7.47 -11.71 4.58
C ALA A 104 -8.78 -11.19 3.96
N ALA A 105 -8.70 -10.54 2.80
CA ALA A 105 -9.87 -10.03 2.07
C ALA A 105 -10.79 -11.16 1.58
N ALA A 106 -10.23 -12.29 1.12
CA ALA A 106 -11.01 -13.45 0.70
C ALA A 106 -11.81 -14.05 1.87
N ARG A 107 -11.21 -14.09 3.07
CA ARG A 107 -11.84 -14.63 4.28
C ARG A 107 -12.93 -13.73 4.88
N MET A 108 -13.07 -12.49 4.42
CA MET A 108 -14.13 -11.57 4.89
C MET A 108 -15.55 -12.05 4.57
N ALA A 109 -15.73 -12.94 3.61
CA ALA A 109 -17.02 -13.56 3.32
C ALA A 109 -17.39 -14.66 4.32
N GLU A 110 -16.42 -15.20 5.06
CA GLU A 110 -16.57 -16.42 5.87
C GLU A 110 -16.36 -16.20 7.37
N LYS A 111 -15.56 -15.18 7.73
CA LYS A 111 -15.13 -14.88 9.09
C LYS A 111 -15.54 -13.46 9.48
N ASN A 112 -15.83 -13.26 10.76
CA ASN A 112 -16.10 -11.91 11.24
C ASN A 112 -14.81 -11.08 11.29
N LEU A 113 -14.96 -9.77 11.33
CA LEU A 113 -13.82 -8.85 11.21
C LEU A 113 -12.84 -8.96 12.39
N LYS A 114 -13.34 -9.24 13.59
CA LYS A 114 -12.49 -9.39 14.79
C LYS A 114 -11.54 -10.57 14.63
N GLU A 115 -12.02 -11.70 14.11
CA GLU A 115 -11.20 -12.88 13.81
C GLU A 115 -10.16 -12.58 12.74
N ILE A 116 -10.51 -11.84 11.69
CA ILE A 116 -9.58 -11.50 10.61
C ILE A 116 -8.45 -10.59 11.11
N ARG A 117 -8.77 -9.57 11.90
CA ARG A 117 -7.76 -8.69 12.53
C ARG A 117 -6.86 -9.45 13.50
N GLY A 118 -7.43 -10.38 14.26
CA GLY A 118 -6.68 -11.30 15.12
C GLY A 118 -5.69 -12.15 14.31
N ALA A 119 -6.17 -12.79 13.24
CA ALA A 119 -5.33 -13.62 12.36
C ALA A 119 -4.20 -12.83 11.68
N LEU A 120 -4.44 -11.57 11.30
CA LEU A 120 -3.39 -10.68 10.78
C LEU A 120 -2.30 -10.40 11.83
N THR A 121 -2.71 -10.21 13.09
CA THR A 121 -1.79 -9.97 14.21
C THR A 121 -0.97 -11.23 14.52
N GLU A 122 -1.63 -12.38 14.63
CA GLU A 122 -1.01 -13.69 14.84
C GLU A 122 0.00 -14.01 13.74
N LYS A 123 -0.39 -13.88 12.47
CA LYS A 123 0.52 -14.08 11.32
C LYS A 123 1.76 -13.17 11.39
N THR A 124 1.58 -11.93 11.85
CA THR A 124 2.69 -10.98 12.01
C THR A 124 3.65 -11.44 13.11
N VAL A 125 3.10 -11.88 14.25
CA VAL A 125 3.88 -12.42 15.35
C VAL A 125 4.62 -13.68 14.91
N ASP A 126 3.96 -14.60 14.21
CA ASP A 126 4.55 -15.86 13.73
C ASP A 126 5.76 -15.63 12.83
N ILE A 127 5.63 -14.72 11.85
CA ILE A 127 6.72 -14.40 10.92
C ILE A 127 7.92 -13.82 11.66
N LEU A 128 7.68 -12.85 12.56
CA LEU A 128 8.75 -12.16 13.28
C LEU A 128 9.37 -13.01 14.39
N ALA A 129 8.56 -13.84 15.08
CA ALA A 129 9.05 -14.82 16.04
C ALA A 129 9.85 -15.93 15.35
N GLY A 130 9.38 -16.42 14.20
CA GLY A 130 10.12 -17.34 13.34
C GLY A 130 11.46 -16.76 12.91
N TYR A 131 11.51 -15.47 12.55
CA TYR A 131 12.78 -14.83 12.25
C TYR A 131 13.72 -14.79 13.45
N ARG A 132 13.20 -14.37 14.62
CA ARG A 132 13.97 -14.30 15.86
C ARG A 132 14.55 -15.67 16.26
N LYS A 133 13.75 -16.73 16.20
CA LYS A 133 14.16 -18.09 16.56
C LYS A 133 15.27 -18.64 15.67
N ASN A 134 15.21 -18.35 14.36
CA ASN A 134 16.02 -19.06 13.37
C ASN A 134 17.21 -18.25 12.82
N PHE A 135 17.19 -16.91 12.91
CA PHE A 135 18.20 -16.07 12.24
C PHE A 135 18.85 -15.02 13.13
N THR A 136 18.25 -14.69 14.27
CA THR A 136 18.84 -13.75 15.22
C THR A 136 19.50 -14.57 16.30
N GLY A 137 20.83 -14.50 16.44
CA GLY A 137 21.57 -15.22 17.47
C GLY A 137 21.24 -14.74 18.89
N ASN A 138 22.23 -14.58 19.76
CA ASN A 138 22.01 -14.11 21.14
C ASN A 138 21.70 -12.60 21.25
N SER A 139 20.67 -12.13 20.56
CA SER A 139 20.16 -10.76 20.72
C SER A 139 19.47 -10.60 22.07
N PRO A 140 19.65 -9.46 22.77
CA PRO A 140 19.00 -9.22 24.06
C PRO A 140 17.47 -9.38 23.99
N PRO A 141 16.82 -9.96 25.04
CA PRO A 141 15.37 -10.14 25.08
C PRO A 141 14.58 -8.85 24.83
N GLY A 142 15.03 -7.72 25.36
CA GLY A 142 14.34 -6.43 25.22
C GLY A 142 14.46 -5.75 23.84
N GLN A 143 15.22 -6.31 22.91
CA GLN A 143 15.39 -5.74 21.57
C GLN A 143 14.43 -6.41 20.59
N LEU A 144 13.60 -5.63 19.89
CA LEU A 144 12.86 -6.11 18.72
C LEU A 144 13.82 -6.18 17.53
N VAL A 145 14.09 -7.39 17.03
CA VAL A 145 14.97 -7.63 15.89
C VAL A 145 14.10 -8.00 14.69
N LEU A 146 14.26 -7.27 13.59
CA LEU A 146 13.48 -7.44 12.37
C LEU A 146 14.40 -7.89 11.22
N PRO A 147 13.88 -8.65 10.24
CA PRO A 147 14.59 -8.88 8.98
C PRO A 147 14.72 -7.57 8.20
N GLU A 148 15.88 -7.32 7.57
CA GLU A 148 16.12 -6.09 6.80
C GLU A 148 15.07 -5.87 5.71
N ASN A 149 14.76 -6.93 4.94
CA ASN A 149 13.75 -6.89 3.89
C ASN A 149 12.29 -7.02 4.40
N LEU A 150 12.07 -6.97 5.72
CA LEU A 150 10.74 -6.95 6.33
C LEU A 150 10.68 -5.89 7.45
N LYS A 151 11.52 -4.85 7.39
CA LYS A 151 11.64 -3.87 8.47
C LYS A 151 10.41 -2.97 8.58
N GLU A 152 9.72 -2.67 7.48
CA GLU A 152 8.45 -1.92 7.49
C GLU A 152 7.21 -2.82 7.53
N PHE A 153 7.38 -4.15 7.51
CA PHE A 153 6.29 -5.13 7.48
C PHE A 153 5.26 -4.87 8.60
N GLY A 154 5.73 -4.60 9.81
CA GLY A 154 4.85 -4.26 10.93
C GLY A 154 4.00 -3.02 10.70
N MET A 155 4.53 -2.00 10.01
CA MET A 155 3.79 -0.80 9.64
C MET A 155 2.75 -1.11 8.56
N TYR A 156 3.10 -1.91 7.54
CA TYR A 156 2.16 -2.29 6.50
C TYR A 156 0.98 -3.13 7.03
N ILE A 157 1.22 -4.07 7.94
CA ILE A 157 0.11 -4.83 8.55
C ILE A 157 -0.76 -3.95 9.47
N LEU A 158 -0.16 -2.97 10.16
CA LEU A 158 -0.93 -1.97 10.90
C LEU A 158 -1.79 -1.12 9.96
N GLY A 159 -1.22 -0.66 8.84
CA GLY A 159 -1.93 0.05 7.77
C GLY A 159 -3.08 -0.78 7.21
N LEU A 160 -2.85 -2.07 6.96
CA LEU A 160 -3.88 -3.01 6.52
C LEU A 160 -5.02 -3.10 7.54
N THR A 161 -4.70 -3.23 8.83
CA THR A 161 -5.67 -3.28 9.93
C THR A 161 -6.45 -1.96 10.09
N LYS A 162 -5.87 -0.83 9.67
CA LYS A 162 -6.49 0.50 9.67
C LYS A 162 -7.24 0.84 8.38
N SER A 163 -7.01 0.11 7.29
CA SER A 163 -7.68 0.32 6.02
C SER A 163 -9.20 0.11 6.12
N ARG A 164 -9.96 0.71 5.22
CA ARG A 164 -11.44 0.68 5.27
C ARG A 164 -12.02 -0.74 5.22
N ALA A 165 -11.34 -1.65 4.52
CA ALA A 165 -11.74 -3.04 4.45
C ALA A 165 -11.70 -3.70 5.85
N PHE A 166 -10.68 -3.42 6.66
CA PHE A 166 -10.41 -4.15 7.90
C PHE A 166 -10.56 -3.34 9.19
N LYS A 167 -10.79 -2.03 9.12
CA LYS A 167 -10.93 -1.17 10.31
C LYS A 167 -12.08 -1.58 11.20
N GLY A 168 -11.85 -1.45 12.51
CA GLY A 168 -12.91 -1.55 13.50
C GLY A 168 -13.89 -0.39 13.41
N GLY A 169 -14.90 -0.43 14.27
CA GLY A 169 -15.93 0.59 14.35
C GLY A 169 -16.85 0.65 13.14
N LYS A 170 -17.53 1.79 13.00
CA LYS A 170 -18.51 2.03 11.94
C LYS A 170 -17.82 2.34 10.61
N GLU A 171 -18.19 1.59 9.58
CA GLU A 171 -17.86 1.86 8.18
C GLU A 171 -19.09 1.49 7.34
N PRO A 172 -19.52 2.33 6.37
CA PRO A 172 -20.61 1.97 5.47
C PRO A 172 -20.29 0.67 4.71
N THR A 173 -21.27 -0.24 4.64
CA THR A 173 -21.09 -1.56 4.02
C THR A 173 -20.57 -1.47 2.58
N ASP A 174 -21.14 -0.56 1.78
CA ASP A 174 -20.73 -0.39 0.38
C ASP A 174 -19.26 0.02 0.24
N ARG A 175 -18.79 0.92 1.11
CA ARG A 175 -17.38 1.34 1.16
C ARG A 175 -16.49 0.16 1.54
N ARG A 176 -16.83 -0.55 2.62
CA ARG A 176 -16.06 -1.72 3.07
C ARG A 176 -15.96 -2.80 1.99
N VAL A 177 -17.06 -3.13 1.32
CA VAL A 177 -17.08 -4.13 0.25
C VAL A 177 -16.29 -3.66 -0.96
N HIS A 178 -16.40 -2.38 -1.33
CA HIS A 178 -15.61 -1.78 -2.39
C HIS A 178 -14.10 -1.89 -2.11
N ASP A 179 -13.64 -1.45 -0.93
CA ASP A 179 -12.23 -1.52 -0.54
C ASP A 179 -11.73 -2.98 -0.45
N MET A 180 -12.53 -3.91 0.07
CA MET A 180 -12.20 -5.34 0.08
C MET A 180 -11.97 -5.86 -1.34
N ARG A 181 -12.88 -5.55 -2.28
CA ARG A 181 -12.73 -5.96 -3.69
C ARG A 181 -11.54 -5.29 -4.37
N MET A 182 -11.27 -4.04 -4.04
CA MET A 182 -10.13 -3.28 -4.55
C MET A 182 -8.80 -3.90 -4.10
N ILE A 183 -8.63 -4.19 -2.80
CA ILE A 183 -7.44 -4.87 -2.26
C ILE A 183 -7.17 -6.20 -2.96
N LYS A 184 -8.24 -6.96 -3.29
CA LYS A 184 -8.11 -8.19 -4.08
C LYS A 184 -7.56 -7.99 -5.49
N SER A 185 -7.75 -6.80 -6.09
CA SER A 185 -7.22 -6.48 -7.42
C SER A 185 -5.83 -5.85 -7.40
N MET A 186 -5.47 -5.13 -6.33
CA MET A 186 -4.24 -4.32 -6.26
C MET A 186 -2.97 -5.13 -6.50
N GLY A 187 -2.05 -4.55 -7.28
CA GLY A 187 -0.65 -4.98 -7.35
C GLY A 187 0.12 -4.67 -6.04
N PRO A 188 1.32 -5.23 -5.86
CA PRO A 188 2.12 -4.99 -4.65
C PRO A 188 2.39 -3.50 -4.40
N LEU A 189 2.93 -2.78 -5.39
CA LEU A 189 3.27 -1.35 -5.26
C LEU A 189 2.06 -0.46 -4.96
N GLU A 190 0.93 -0.74 -5.63
CA GLU A 190 -0.31 0.00 -5.42
C GLU A 190 -0.85 -0.23 -4.00
N LEU A 191 -0.82 -1.48 -3.54
CA LEU A 191 -1.24 -1.80 -2.18
C LEU A 191 -0.33 -1.12 -1.16
N SER A 192 0.98 -1.11 -1.35
CA SER A 192 1.92 -0.45 -0.43
C SER A 192 1.63 1.06 -0.32
N LEU A 193 1.34 1.75 -1.42
CA LEU A 193 0.91 3.16 -1.39
C LEU A 193 -0.45 3.35 -0.70
N TYR A 194 -1.39 2.41 -0.89
CA TYR A 194 -2.69 2.45 -0.22
C TYR A 194 -2.57 2.23 1.30
N LEU A 195 -1.65 1.36 1.72
CA LEU A 195 -1.41 0.98 3.12
C LEU A 195 -0.46 1.92 3.87
N TYR A 196 0.28 2.78 3.17
CA TYR A 196 1.02 3.88 3.76
C TYR A 196 1.06 5.07 2.79
N PRO A 197 0.23 6.11 3.03
CA PRO A 197 0.08 7.22 2.08
C PRO A 197 1.36 8.05 2.00
N ARG A 198 1.59 8.61 0.82
CA ARG A 198 2.59 9.64 0.61
C ARG A 198 2.05 10.97 1.10
N ILE A 199 2.80 11.65 1.97
CA ILE A 199 2.48 13.00 2.45
C ILE A 199 3.61 13.94 2.08
N ILE A 200 3.29 15.07 1.45
CA ILE A 200 4.27 16.09 1.03
C ILE A 200 3.88 17.43 1.65
N ALA A 201 4.83 18.07 2.34
CA ALA A 201 4.65 19.40 2.93
C ALA A 201 4.83 20.50 1.85
N VAL A 202 3.73 21.03 1.34
CA VAL A 202 3.71 22.07 0.30
C VAL A 202 4.30 23.40 0.80
N HIS A 203 4.07 23.70 2.07
CA HIS A 203 4.53 24.93 2.73
C HIS A 203 6.05 24.94 3.01
N ASN A 204 6.75 23.83 2.80
CA ASN A 204 8.18 23.67 3.06
C ASN A 204 8.90 23.01 1.87
N LEU A 205 8.50 23.38 0.64
CA LEU A 205 9.18 22.95 -0.58
C LEU A 205 10.45 23.75 -0.78
N ASP A 206 11.54 23.07 -1.15
CA ASP A 206 12.77 23.72 -1.57
C ASP A 206 12.59 24.36 -2.96
N GLU A 207 13.41 25.36 -3.31
CA GLU A 207 13.32 26.06 -4.60
C GLU A 207 13.37 25.13 -5.82
N ARG A 208 14.04 23.98 -5.68
CA ARG A 208 14.25 23.00 -6.76
C ARG A 208 13.15 21.94 -6.84
N ASP A 209 12.35 21.77 -5.79
CA ASP A 209 11.30 20.75 -5.77
C ASP A 209 10.26 21.02 -6.86
N GLY A 210 9.75 19.97 -7.48
CA GLY A 210 8.80 20.11 -8.58
C GLY A 210 9.40 20.64 -9.88
N PHE A 211 10.74 20.68 -10.02
CA PHE A 211 11.43 21.01 -11.27
C PHE A 211 12.41 19.92 -11.68
N ALA A 212 12.82 19.93 -12.95
CA ALA A 212 13.77 18.97 -13.47
C ALA A 212 15.19 19.25 -12.94
N ASN A 213 15.90 18.19 -12.54
CA ASN A 213 17.33 18.25 -12.26
C ASN A 213 18.17 18.28 -13.56
N GLU A 214 19.49 18.32 -13.41
CA GLU A 214 20.44 18.33 -14.54
C GLU A 214 20.30 17.12 -15.50
N LYS A 215 19.66 16.03 -15.05
CA LYS A 215 19.41 14.81 -15.83
C LYS A 215 18.00 14.78 -16.45
N GLY A 216 17.21 15.83 -16.29
CA GLY A 216 15.84 15.90 -16.79
C GLY A 216 14.81 15.16 -15.93
N HIS A 217 15.17 14.68 -14.74
CA HIS A 217 14.24 14.02 -13.83
C HIS A 217 13.63 15.01 -12.84
N LEU A 218 12.33 14.90 -12.57
CA LEU A 218 11.66 15.74 -11.58
C LEU A 218 12.27 15.52 -10.18
N VAL A 219 12.66 16.60 -9.52
CA VAL A 219 13.07 16.59 -8.11
C VAL A 219 11.80 16.51 -7.27
N MET A 220 11.66 15.40 -6.54
CA MET A 220 10.55 15.18 -5.63
C MET A 220 10.97 15.55 -4.20
N PRO A 221 10.12 16.28 -3.45
CA PRO A 221 10.38 16.62 -2.06
C PRO A 221 10.40 15.37 -1.18
N ALA A 222 11.04 15.48 -0.02
CA ALA A 222 11.01 14.42 0.99
C ALA A 222 9.59 14.21 1.54
N GLY A 223 9.21 12.96 1.74
CA GLY A 223 7.93 12.60 2.33
C GLY A 223 7.90 12.88 3.84
N VAL A 224 6.73 13.29 4.32
CA VAL A 224 6.43 13.44 5.75
C VAL A 224 5.80 12.15 6.27
N ARG A 225 6.15 11.76 7.50
CA ARG A 225 5.54 10.59 8.14
C ARG A 225 4.05 10.80 8.37
N ALA A 226 3.27 9.72 8.27
CA ALA A 226 1.82 9.72 8.45
C ALA A 226 1.40 9.80 9.93
N SER A 227 1.78 10.90 10.61
CA SER A 227 1.44 11.21 12.00
C SER A 227 1.07 12.68 12.19
N PHE A 228 0.09 12.96 13.06
CA PHE A 228 -0.26 14.29 13.55
C PHE A 228 0.93 15.02 14.17
N SER A 229 1.87 14.29 14.77
CA SER A 229 3.10 14.88 15.34
C SER A 229 4.00 15.56 14.29
N LYS A 230 3.74 15.30 13.01
CA LYS A 230 4.44 15.92 11.87
C LYS A 230 3.61 16.95 11.13
N VAL A 231 2.41 17.26 11.62
CA VAL A 231 1.55 18.29 11.06
C VAL A 231 1.85 19.61 11.76
N GLU A 232 2.41 20.53 11.01
CA GLU A 232 2.73 21.89 11.43
C GLU A 232 1.50 22.82 11.40
N GLU A 233 1.46 23.75 12.36
CA GLU A 233 0.45 24.81 12.40
C GLU A 233 0.59 25.72 11.17
N GLY A 234 -0.52 25.92 10.46
CA GLY A 234 -0.54 26.69 9.21
C GLY A 234 -0.03 25.94 7.98
N GLY A 235 0.31 24.66 8.13
CA GLY A 235 0.82 23.83 7.04
C GLY A 235 -0.21 23.45 5.98
N VAL A 236 0.29 23.19 4.78
CA VAL A 236 -0.45 22.65 3.63
C VAL A 236 0.23 21.37 3.15
N TYR A 237 -0.56 20.33 2.88
CA TYR A 237 -0.04 19.00 2.56
C TYR A 237 -0.77 18.36 1.38
N ILE A 238 -0.02 17.76 0.45
CA ILE A 238 -0.55 16.77 -0.49
C ILE A 238 -0.53 15.42 0.21
N VAL A 239 -1.66 14.69 0.18
CA VAL A 239 -1.81 13.38 0.81
C VAL A 239 -2.37 12.40 -0.22
N ASP A 240 -1.54 11.47 -0.66
CA ASP A 240 -1.81 10.56 -1.77
C ASP A 240 -1.68 9.10 -1.31
N ASN A 241 -2.78 8.34 -1.39
CA ASN A 241 -2.78 6.89 -1.13
C ASN A 241 -3.04 6.06 -2.40
N GLY A 242 -2.87 6.65 -3.59
CA GLY A 242 -3.13 6.03 -4.88
C GLY A 242 -4.61 5.95 -5.29
N GLN A 243 -5.54 6.07 -4.34
CA GLN A 243 -6.99 6.10 -4.64
C GLN A 243 -7.57 7.51 -4.49
N VAL A 244 -7.15 8.23 -3.46
CA VAL A 244 -7.57 9.60 -3.14
C VAL A 244 -6.32 10.46 -3.07
N CYS A 245 -6.40 11.69 -3.58
CA CYS A 245 -5.39 12.72 -3.40
C CYS A 245 -6.03 13.90 -2.67
N LEU A 246 -5.69 14.12 -1.41
CA LEU A 246 -6.16 15.27 -0.65
C LEU A 246 -5.14 16.42 -0.78
N LEU A 247 -5.64 17.64 -0.88
CA LEU A 247 -4.89 18.84 -0.52
C LEU A 247 -5.42 19.33 0.82
N TRP A 248 -4.72 18.96 1.89
CA TRP A 248 -5.11 19.31 3.25
C TRP A 248 -4.55 20.68 3.62
N LEU A 249 -5.42 21.52 4.18
CA LEU A 249 -5.14 22.93 4.48
C LEU A 249 -5.45 23.19 5.96
N HIS A 250 -4.43 23.55 6.75
CA HIS A 250 -4.59 23.91 8.15
C HIS A 250 -5.43 25.19 8.32
N ALA A 251 -6.18 25.31 9.42
CA ALA A 251 -7.07 26.44 9.70
C ALA A 251 -6.35 27.81 9.74
N HIS A 252 -5.09 27.80 10.17
CA HIS A 252 -4.20 28.96 10.28
C HIS A 252 -3.21 29.10 9.11
N VAL A 253 -3.54 28.55 7.94
CA VAL A 253 -2.71 28.71 6.74
C VAL A 253 -2.51 30.20 6.38
N SER A 254 -1.29 30.55 5.97
CA SER A 254 -0.96 31.91 5.55
C SER A 254 -1.80 32.34 4.32
N PRO A 255 -2.41 33.54 4.32
CA PRO A 255 -3.09 34.09 3.16
C PRO A 255 -2.23 34.12 1.90
N ASN A 256 -0.94 34.47 2.03
CA ASN A 256 -0.02 34.53 0.89
C ASN A 256 0.19 33.15 0.25
N LEU A 257 0.30 32.10 1.08
CA LEU A 257 0.44 30.73 0.59
C LEU A 257 -0.79 30.27 -0.18
N LEU A 258 -1.98 30.68 0.27
CA LEU A 258 -3.22 30.40 -0.45
C LEU A 258 -3.30 31.16 -1.78
N GLU A 259 -2.95 32.44 -1.80
CA GLU A 259 -2.92 33.22 -3.05
C GLU A 259 -1.88 32.67 -4.03
N ASP A 260 -0.73 32.22 -3.56
CA ASP A 260 0.29 31.59 -4.40
C ASP A 260 -0.20 30.27 -5.00
N LEU A 261 -1.05 29.50 -4.31
CA LEU A 261 -1.59 28.23 -4.80
C LEU A 261 -2.83 28.39 -5.69
N PHE A 262 -3.75 29.27 -5.29
CA PHE A 262 -5.11 29.38 -5.84
C PHE A 262 -5.39 30.69 -6.59
N GLY A 263 -4.49 31.67 -6.52
CA GLY A 263 -4.59 32.95 -7.23
C GLY A 263 -5.10 34.09 -6.36
N ALA A 264 -5.01 35.31 -6.91
CA ALA A 264 -5.37 36.53 -6.20
C ALA A 264 -6.81 36.52 -5.68
N GLY A 265 -7.02 36.98 -4.44
CA GLY A 265 -8.33 37.01 -3.79
C GLY A 265 -8.71 35.74 -3.04
N ASN A 266 -7.98 34.64 -3.23
CA ASN A 266 -8.12 33.40 -2.46
C ASN A 266 -7.30 33.43 -1.16
N ASN A 267 -7.49 34.48 -0.36
CA ASN A 267 -6.68 34.76 0.83
C ASN A 267 -7.18 34.10 2.13
N SER A 268 -8.23 33.27 2.05
CA SER A 268 -8.78 32.55 3.20
C SER A 268 -9.41 31.23 2.78
N LEU A 269 -9.49 30.26 3.69
CA LEU A 269 -10.08 28.94 3.41
C LEU A 269 -11.53 29.03 2.91
N LYS A 270 -12.30 30.03 3.38
CA LYS A 270 -13.70 30.23 3.01
C LYS A 270 -13.87 30.79 1.60
N ALA A 271 -12.85 31.45 1.06
CA ALA A 271 -12.86 31.97 -0.31
C ALA A 271 -12.68 30.86 -1.34
N LEU A 272 -12.08 29.73 -0.95
CA LEU A 272 -11.84 28.59 -1.83
C LEU A 272 -13.16 27.85 -2.15
N ASP A 273 -13.29 27.43 -3.41
CA ASP A 273 -14.38 26.53 -3.83
C ASP A 273 -14.13 25.10 -3.30
N PRO A 274 -14.98 24.55 -2.41
CA PRO A 274 -14.84 23.18 -1.91
C PRO A 274 -14.85 22.11 -3.00
N PHE A 275 -15.48 22.37 -4.15
CA PHE A 275 -15.63 21.40 -5.23
C PHE A 275 -14.49 21.48 -6.25
N GLN A 276 -13.53 22.38 -6.04
CA GLN A 276 -12.36 22.50 -6.88
C GLN A 276 -11.52 21.23 -6.82
N SER A 277 -11.33 20.61 -7.98
CA SER A 277 -10.64 19.33 -8.12
C SER A 277 -9.27 19.40 -8.80
N THR A 278 -8.88 20.60 -9.23
CA THR A 278 -7.60 20.89 -9.88
C THR A 278 -7.07 22.26 -9.43
N LEU A 279 -5.76 22.46 -9.46
CA LEU A 279 -5.17 23.77 -9.20
C LEU A 279 -5.23 24.65 -10.46
N PRO A 280 -5.46 25.98 -10.31
CA PRO A 280 -5.43 26.89 -11.45
C PRO A 280 -4.01 27.00 -12.00
N VAL A 281 -3.89 27.47 -13.24
CA VAL A 281 -2.59 27.76 -13.86
C VAL A 281 -2.18 29.18 -13.47
N LEU A 282 -1.17 29.31 -12.62
CA LEU A 282 -0.63 30.60 -12.18
C LEU A 282 0.86 30.71 -12.52
N GLU A 283 1.37 31.93 -12.58
CA GLU A 283 2.80 32.23 -12.81
C GLU A 283 3.63 32.25 -11.53
N THR A 284 3.06 31.85 -10.39
CA THR A 284 3.79 31.74 -9.12
C THR A 284 4.65 30.48 -9.11
N HIS A 285 5.82 30.58 -8.48
CA HIS A 285 6.77 29.46 -8.36
C HIS A 285 6.11 28.25 -7.69
N LEU A 286 5.46 28.47 -6.56
CA LEU A 286 4.80 27.42 -5.79
C LEU A 286 3.69 26.70 -6.56
N ASN A 287 2.84 27.42 -7.30
CA ASN A 287 1.80 26.80 -8.12
C ASN A 287 2.41 25.85 -9.17
N ALA A 288 3.49 26.29 -9.84
CA ALA A 288 4.21 25.47 -10.79
C ALA A 288 4.81 24.22 -10.12
N GLN A 289 5.46 24.37 -8.94
CA GLN A 289 6.00 23.25 -8.17
C GLN A 289 4.94 22.19 -7.88
N VAL A 290 3.84 22.61 -7.27
CA VAL A 290 2.78 21.71 -6.82
C VAL A 290 2.08 21.04 -8.00
N ARG A 291 1.83 21.77 -9.08
CA ARG A 291 1.25 21.17 -10.30
C ARG A 291 2.18 20.17 -10.97
N ASN A 292 3.48 20.44 -11.04
CA ASN A 292 4.45 19.51 -11.60
C ASN A 292 4.53 18.22 -10.74
N ILE A 293 4.52 18.37 -9.41
CA ILE A 293 4.46 17.24 -8.47
C ILE A 293 3.18 16.42 -8.74
N LEU A 294 2.01 17.05 -8.78
CA LEU A 294 0.73 16.36 -9.02
C LEU A 294 0.70 15.65 -10.39
N GLN A 295 1.24 16.29 -11.43
CA GLN A 295 1.33 15.69 -12.76
C GLN A 295 2.22 14.44 -12.77
N TYR A 296 3.33 14.47 -12.03
CA TYR A 296 4.19 13.31 -11.85
C TYR A 296 3.48 12.19 -11.07
N LEU A 297 2.78 12.54 -9.99
CA LEU A 297 2.00 11.58 -9.20
C LEU A 297 0.91 10.90 -10.04
N GLU A 298 0.22 11.64 -10.91
CA GLU A 298 -0.76 11.09 -11.84
C GLU A 298 -0.15 10.03 -12.75
N GLY A 299 1.05 10.27 -13.30
CA GLY A 299 1.78 9.28 -14.11
C GLY A 299 2.12 7.99 -13.37
N THR A 300 2.14 8.00 -12.03
CA THR A 300 2.40 6.80 -11.21
C THR A 300 1.15 5.99 -10.87
N ARG A 301 -0.06 6.49 -11.16
CA ARG A 301 -1.35 5.86 -10.81
C ARG A 301 -1.89 4.88 -11.88
N ALA A 302 -1.04 4.46 -12.81
CA ALA A 302 -1.40 3.57 -13.92
C ALA A 302 -2.62 4.10 -14.69
N SER A 303 -3.75 3.39 -14.73
CA SER A 303 -4.97 3.86 -15.43
C SER A 303 -5.86 4.83 -14.64
N LYS A 304 -5.52 5.13 -13.38
CA LYS A 304 -6.38 5.92 -12.49
C LYS A 304 -6.07 7.41 -12.59
N ALA A 305 -7.11 8.20 -12.83
CA ALA A 305 -7.00 9.67 -12.80
C ALA A 305 -6.61 10.17 -11.40
N LEU A 306 -5.83 11.26 -11.37
CA LEU A 306 -5.55 11.99 -10.15
C LEU A 306 -6.43 13.23 -10.09
N THR A 307 -7.36 13.26 -9.15
CA THR A 307 -8.13 14.46 -8.81
C THR A 307 -7.84 14.87 -7.39
N ILE A 308 -7.72 16.17 -7.16
CA ILE A 308 -7.52 16.72 -5.83
C ILE A 308 -8.88 16.81 -5.15
N GLN A 309 -8.92 16.50 -3.86
CA GLN A 309 -10.03 16.87 -2.99
C GLN A 309 -9.49 17.80 -1.90
N LEU A 310 -10.09 18.99 -1.78
CA LEU A 310 -9.72 19.90 -0.70
C LEU A 310 -10.18 19.33 0.65
N ALA A 311 -9.31 19.45 1.65
CA ALA A 311 -9.60 19.11 3.03
C ALA A 311 -9.21 20.29 3.92
N ARG A 312 -10.11 21.28 4.01
CA ARG A 312 -9.91 22.48 4.84
C ARG A 312 -10.31 22.19 6.28
N GLN A 313 -9.36 22.34 7.18
CA GLN A 313 -9.55 22.02 8.59
C GLN A 313 -10.71 22.83 9.20
N GLY A 314 -11.65 22.13 9.85
CA GLY A 314 -12.84 22.70 10.46
C GLY A 314 -13.96 23.13 9.50
N LEU A 315 -13.80 22.93 8.18
CA LEU A 315 -14.82 23.25 7.18
C LEU A 315 -15.31 22.04 6.41
N ASP A 316 -14.41 21.13 6.00
CA ASP A 316 -14.73 20.01 5.13
C ASP A 316 -14.65 18.67 5.85
N GLY A 317 -15.66 17.81 5.66
CA GLY A 317 -15.63 16.44 6.19
C GLY A 317 -14.47 15.57 5.66
N ALA A 318 -13.81 16.01 4.58
CA ALA A 318 -12.59 15.39 4.06
C ALA A 318 -11.41 15.44 5.06
N GLU A 319 -11.44 16.36 6.04
CA GLU A 319 -10.43 16.38 7.11
C GLU A 319 -10.44 15.09 7.94
N TYR A 320 -11.60 14.44 8.09
CA TYR A 320 -11.69 13.14 8.76
C TYR A 320 -11.04 12.03 7.95
N GLU A 321 -10.96 12.17 6.62
CA GLU A 321 -10.20 11.24 5.78
C GLU A 321 -8.70 11.47 5.94
N PHE A 322 -8.24 12.71 6.00
CA PHE A 322 -6.85 13.02 6.35
C PHE A 322 -6.47 12.40 7.70
N ALA A 323 -7.27 12.63 8.75
CA ALA A 323 -7.03 12.07 10.08
C ALA A 323 -6.95 10.53 10.11
N ARG A 324 -7.69 9.85 9.22
CA ARG A 324 -7.65 8.39 9.09
C ARG A 324 -6.40 7.88 8.38
N LEU A 325 -5.85 8.68 7.46
CA LEU A 325 -4.65 8.36 6.69
C LEU A 325 -3.36 8.53 7.50
N LEU A 326 -3.42 9.18 8.67
CA LEU A 326 -2.31 9.26 9.61
C LEU A 326 -2.14 7.92 10.37
N TYR A 327 -1.61 6.92 9.66
CA TYR A 327 -1.55 5.53 10.13
C TYR A 327 -0.61 5.28 11.29
N GLU A 328 0.26 6.22 11.65
CA GLU A 328 1.13 6.04 12.81
C GLU A 328 0.42 6.36 14.14
N ASP A 329 -0.68 7.11 14.09
CA ASP A 329 -1.42 7.54 15.27
C ASP A 329 -2.54 6.56 15.65
N ARG A 330 -3.06 6.70 16.86
CA ARG A 330 -4.20 5.90 17.32
C ARG A 330 -5.49 6.34 16.60
N ASN A 331 -6.00 5.49 15.71
CA ASN A 331 -7.25 5.71 15.00
C ASN A 331 -7.89 4.38 14.58
N ASN A 332 -9.11 4.41 14.05
CA ASN A 332 -9.78 3.24 13.44
C ASN A 332 -9.86 1.99 14.37
N GLU A 333 -10.06 2.22 15.67
CA GLU A 333 -10.01 1.19 16.73
C GLU A 333 -8.72 0.35 16.72
N ALA A 334 -7.61 0.95 16.29
CA ALA A 334 -6.29 0.36 16.27
C ALA A 334 -5.29 1.22 17.07
N GLN A 335 -4.17 0.60 17.42
CA GLN A 335 -3.09 1.19 18.20
C GLN A 335 -2.29 2.23 17.40
N SER A 336 -1.53 3.09 18.08
CA SER A 336 -0.44 3.83 17.44
C SER A 336 0.64 2.85 16.95
N TYR A 337 1.53 3.27 16.06
CA TYR A 337 2.59 2.40 15.56
C TYR A 337 3.55 1.96 16.67
N VAL A 338 3.86 2.85 17.62
CA VAL A 338 4.70 2.52 18.78
C VAL A 338 4.02 1.47 19.66
N ASP A 339 2.75 1.66 20.01
CA ASP A 339 1.99 0.69 20.82
C ASP A 339 1.86 -0.66 20.12
N TRP A 340 1.68 -0.63 18.79
CA TRP A 340 1.61 -1.83 17.96
C TRP A 340 2.92 -2.64 18.00
N LEU A 341 4.07 -1.97 17.84
CA LEU A 341 5.37 -2.65 17.94
C LEU A 341 5.59 -3.25 19.33
N VAL A 342 5.20 -2.55 20.40
CA VAL A 342 5.27 -3.08 21.77
C VAL A 342 4.36 -4.31 21.92
N HIS A 343 3.13 -4.24 21.38
CA HIS A 343 2.18 -5.35 21.42
C HIS A 343 2.71 -6.58 20.68
N VAL A 344 3.22 -6.41 19.47
CA VAL A 344 3.81 -7.48 18.66
C VAL A 344 5.06 -8.04 19.36
N HIS A 345 5.95 -7.19 19.86
CA HIS A 345 7.15 -7.63 20.57
C HIS A 345 6.83 -8.48 21.79
N ARG A 346 5.82 -8.10 22.59
CA ARG A 346 5.37 -8.90 23.74
C ARG A 346 4.93 -10.31 23.33
N HIS A 347 4.19 -10.46 22.22
CA HIS A 347 3.74 -11.76 21.76
C HIS A 347 4.87 -12.60 21.16
N ILE A 348 5.82 -11.96 20.46
CA ILE A 348 7.05 -12.63 20.00
C ILE A 348 7.80 -13.24 21.18
N GLN A 349 7.92 -12.53 22.31
CA GLN A 349 8.58 -13.07 23.50
C GLN A 349 7.85 -14.26 24.13
N LEU A 350 6.52 -14.36 23.95
CA LEU A 350 5.76 -15.51 24.43
C LEU A 350 5.96 -16.73 23.51
N GLU A 351 6.02 -16.51 22.20
CA GLU A 351 6.26 -17.57 21.22
C GLU A 351 7.69 -18.11 21.27
N VAL A 352 8.69 -17.27 21.58
CA VAL A 352 10.11 -17.63 21.56
C VAL A 352 10.58 -18.34 22.84
N ARG A 353 9.78 -18.29 23.91
CA ARG A 353 9.97 -19.13 25.10
C ARG A 353 9.57 -20.56 24.80
#